data_AF-A0A7G9RQY1-F1
#
_entry.id   AF-A0A7G9RQY1-F1
#
_cell.length_a   1.000
_cell.length_b   1.000
_cell.length_c   1.000
_cell.angle_alpha   90.00
_cell.angle_beta   90.00
_cell.angle_gamma   90.00
#
_symmetry.space_group_name_H-M   'P 1'
#
loop_
_entity.id
_entity.type
_entity.pdbx_description
1 polymer ?
#
loop_
_entity_poly.entity_id
_entity_poly.type
_entity_poly.pdbx_seq_one_letter_code
_entity_poly.pdbx_strand_id
1 'polypeptide(L)'
;MSDSATPSLHPSVICTVDVVLLTLRDTRLEVLLAQRDRAPFEGAWALPGGFVHPQEDADAAASATRVLREKTGLEAPYLEQLGTYSGLARDPRGWSIAVVYCALVPLEDLEQALHRRSTTRPSVARLHDAANLGRLPFDHDAMVAGAIERVRSKSQYSSLPVHLCGAEFTLPQLQRTYEAVLGEPLNKVSFRRKMEELNVLEPVEGAMQGGAAHRPAQLYRVREAYRQRLSMLERGL
;
A
#
# COMPACT_ATOMS: atom_id res chain seq x y z
N MET A 1 -42.70 16.90 17.27
CA MET A 1 -41.81 17.40 18.34
C MET A 1 -40.48 17.64 17.68
N SER A 2 -40.07 18.91 17.58
CA SER A 2 -38.92 19.36 16.80
C SER A 2 -37.64 19.02 17.55
N ASP A 3 -36.79 18.20 16.95
CA ASP A 3 -35.47 17.85 17.47
C ASP A 3 -34.53 19.03 17.19
N SER A 4 -34.43 19.97 18.14
CA SER A 4 -33.51 21.11 18.03
C SER A 4 -32.10 20.62 18.35
N ALA A 5 -31.37 20.17 17.32
CA ALA A 5 -29.96 19.86 17.46
C ALA A 5 -29.22 21.11 17.95
N THR A 6 -28.66 21.03 19.16
CA THR A 6 -27.79 22.06 19.73
C THR A 6 -26.65 22.33 18.75
N PRO A 7 -26.41 23.58 18.32
CA PRO A 7 -25.35 23.85 17.34
C PRO A 7 -23.98 23.46 17.93
N SER A 8 -23.17 22.79 17.09
CA SER A 8 -21.79 22.43 17.44
C SER A 8 -21.02 23.68 17.88
N LEU A 9 -20.43 23.64 19.08
CA LEU A 9 -19.58 24.70 19.63
C LEU A 9 -18.20 24.79 18.93
N HIS A 10 -17.89 23.83 18.05
CA HIS A 10 -16.60 23.74 17.36
C HIS A 10 -16.78 23.84 15.84
N PRO A 11 -15.85 24.52 15.13
CA PRO A 11 -15.87 24.58 13.68
C PRO A 11 -15.71 23.16 13.11
N SER A 12 -16.48 22.85 12.08
CA SER A 12 -16.40 21.55 11.40
C SER A 12 -15.04 21.39 10.71
N VAL A 13 -14.36 20.28 10.98
CA VAL A 13 -13.11 19.89 10.32
C VAL A 13 -13.42 18.74 9.36
N ILE A 14 -12.90 18.81 8.14
CA ILE A 14 -12.99 17.71 7.17
C ILE A 14 -12.04 16.60 7.62
N CYS A 15 -12.58 15.43 7.96
CA CYS A 15 -11.79 14.26 8.38
C CYS A 15 -11.85 13.18 7.31
N THR A 16 -10.71 12.90 6.68
CA THR A 16 -10.57 11.86 5.66
C THR A 16 -9.55 10.81 6.05
N VAL A 17 -9.63 9.67 5.35
CA VAL A 17 -8.54 8.72 5.22
C VAL A 17 -8.16 8.59 3.76
N ASP A 18 -6.86 8.44 3.52
CA ASP A 18 -6.30 8.26 2.18
C ASP A 18 -5.33 7.07 2.22
N VAL A 19 -5.38 6.23 1.20
CA VAL A 19 -4.55 5.02 1.11
C VAL A 19 -3.57 5.15 -0.05
N VAL A 20 -2.28 5.22 0.26
CA VAL A 20 -1.21 5.04 -0.71
C VAL A 20 -0.98 3.54 -0.90
N LEU A 21 -1.69 2.94 -1.85
CA LEU A 21 -1.46 1.55 -2.24
C LEU A 21 -0.32 1.49 -3.25
N LEU A 22 0.78 0.85 -2.85
CA LEU A 22 1.93 0.58 -3.70
C LEU A 22 1.96 -0.89 -4.13
N THR A 23 2.37 -1.10 -5.37
CA THR A 23 2.73 -2.41 -5.91
C THR A 23 4.07 -2.31 -6.65
N LEU A 24 4.62 -3.44 -7.06
CA LEU A 24 5.85 -3.48 -7.83
C LEU A 24 5.59 -4.13 -9.20
N ARG A 25 5.83 -3.38 -10.27
CA ARG A 25 5.86 -3.88 -11.64
C ARG A 25 7.29 -3.88 -12.13
N ASP A 26 7.81 -5.08 -12.41
CA ASP A 26 9.22 -5.30 -12.74
C ASP A 26 10.15 -4.74 -11.65
N THR A 27 10.78 -3.59 -11.91
CA THR A 27 11.67 -2.88 -10.97
C THR A 27 11.13 -1.52 -10.55
N ARG A 28 9.87 -1.20 -10.86
CA ARG A 28 9.26 0.10 -10.59
C ARG A 28 8.13 -0.01 -9.58
N LEU A 29 8.16 0.86 -8.58
CA LEU A 29 7.03 1.06 -7.69
C LEU A 29 5.93 1.79 -8.44
N GLU A 30 4.74 1.20 -8.47
CA GLU A 30 3.53 1.83 -8.99
C GLU A 30 2.58 2.12 -7.85
N VAL A 31 1.85 3.24 -7.93
CA VAL A 31 0.80 3.61 -6.99
C VAL A 31 -0.56 3.49 -7.67
N LEU A 32 -1.55 3.00 -6.94
CA LEU A 32 -2.93 3.02 -7.40
C LEU A 32 -3.52 4.43 -7.23
N LEU A 33 -4.01 4.99 -8.33
CA LEU A 33 -4.83 6.19 -8.32
C LEU A 33 -6.25 5.87 -8.80
N ALA A 34 -7.22 6.62 -8.30
CA ALA A 34 -8.61 6.56 -8.74
C ALA A 34 -9.05 7.94 -9.25
N GLN A 35 -9.84 7.96 -10.31
CA GLN A 35 -10.44 9.20 -10.80
C GLN A 35 -11.53 9.68 -9.82
N ARG A 36 -11.47 10.97 -9.47
CA ARG A 36 -12.47 11.60 -8.61
C ARG A 36 -13.79 11.78 -9.34
N ASP A 37 -14.88 11.40 -8.71
CA ASP A 37 -16.25 11.50 -9.22
C ASP A 37 -16.98 12.77 -8.78
N ARG A 38 -16.34 13.61 -7.95
CA ARG A 38 -16.95 14.81 -7.34
C ARG A 38 -15.94 15.93 -7.15
N ALA A 39 -16.45 17.15 -7.17
CA ALA A 39 -15.70 18.35 -6.79
C ALA A 39 -15.20 18.28 -5.31
N PRO A 40 -14.08 18.97 -4.98
CA PRO A 40 -13.16 19.65 -5.89
C PRO A 40 -12.35 18.65 -6.74
N PHE A 41 -11.70 19.12 -7.81
CA PHE A 41 -10.85 18.29 -8.68
C PHE A 41 -11.57 17.09 -9.31
N GLU A 42 -12.84 17.26 -9.68
CA GLU A 42 -13.59 16.23 -10.40
C GLU A 42 -12.87 15.83 -11.69
N GLY A 43 -12.85 14.53 -12.00
CA GLY A 43 -12.15 13.99 -13.16
C GLY A 43 -10.63 13.88 -13.01
N ALA A 44 -10.02 14.42 -11.94
CA ALA A 44 -8.59 14.26 -11.68
C ALA A 44 -8.26 12.91 -11.03
N TRP A 45 -7.04 12.41 -11.27
CA TRP A 45 -6.49 11.25 -10.58
C TRP A 45 -6.05 11.60 -9.16
N ALA A 46 -6.48 10.81 -8.18
CA ALA A 46 -6.18 11.04 -6.77
C ALA A 46 -5.93 9.71 -6.05
N LEU A 47 -5.38 9.77 -4.84
CA LEU A 47 -5.31 8.61 -3.97
C LEU A 47 -6.73 8.08 -3.68
N PRO A 48 -6.89 6.75 -3.52
CA PRO A 48 -8.07 6.16 -2.92
C PRO A 48 -8.31 6.76 -1.53
N GLY A 49 -9.30 7.62 -1.43
CA GLY A 49 -9.63 8.34 -0.21
C GLY A 49 -11.12 8.48 0.02
N GLY A 50 -11.49 8.76 1.26
CA GLY A 50 -12.88 8.91 1.68
C GLY A 50 -12.99 9.57 3.05
N PHE A 51 -14.21 10.02 3.38
CA PHE A 51 -14.50 10.52 4.72
C PHE A 51 -14.48 9.38 5.74
N VAL A 52 -14.08 9.70 6.96
CA VAL A 52 -14.35 8.84 8.12
C VAL A 52 -15.85 8.81 8.35
N HIS A 53 -16.43 7.63 8.61
CA HIS A 53 -17.84 7.46 8.97
C HIS A 53 -17.94 7.17 10.47
N PRO A 54 -18.18 8.18 11.34
CA PRO A 54 -18.05 8.03 12.79
C PRO A 54 -19.01 7.02 13.43
N GLN A 55 -20.11 6.68 12.74
CA GLN A 55 -21.11 5.72 13.20
C GLN A 55 -20.84 4.30 12.70
N GLU A 56 -19.96 4.12 11.71
CA GLU A 56 -19.72 2.84 11.02
C GLU A 56 -18.28 2.34 11.23
N ASP A 57 -17.30 3.25 11.18
CA ASP A 57 -15.89 2.92 11.28
C ASP A 57 -15.46 2.88 12.74
N ALA A 58 -14.90 1.75 13.18
CA ALA A 58 -14.36 1.62 14.54
C ALA A 58 -13.18 2.56 14.82
N ASP A 59 -12.36 2.80 13.80
CA ASP A 59 -11.20 3.69 13.83
C ASP A 59 -10.77 4.10 12.39
N ALA A 60 -9.66 4.83 12.28
CA ALA A 60 -9.10 5.25 10.99
C ALA A 60 -8.59 4.06 10.15
N ALA A 61 -8.16 2.95 10.77
CA ALA A 61 -7.70 1.77 10.05
C ALA A 61 -8.88 1.00 9.43
N ALA A 62 -10.00 0.93 10.14
CA ALA A 62 -11.27 0.43 9.62
C ALA A 62 -11.74 1.29 8.43
N SER A 63 -11.67 2.62 8.56
CA SER A 63 -11.98 3.56 7.47
C SER A 63 -11.09 3.30 6.24
N ALA A 64 -9.77 3.16 6.44
CA ALA A 64 -8.82 2.91 5.36
C ALA A 64 -9.06 1.56 4.68
N THR A 65 -9.35 0.51 5.47
CA THR A 65 -9.71 -0.82 4.95
C THR A 65 -10.98 -0.77 4.12
N ARG A 66 -12.00 -0.05 4.58
CA ARG A 66 -13.25 0.17 3.85
C ARG A 66 -13.00 0.91 2.53
N VAL A 67 -12.29 2.04 2.56
CA VAL A 67 -11.95 2.80 1.35
C VAL A 67 -11.19 1.93 0.35
N LEU A 68 -10.22 1.15 0.81
CA LEU A 68 -9.48 0.23 -0.06
C LEU A 68 -10.43 -0.80 -0.68
N ARG A 69 -11.17 -1.56 0.14
CA ARG A 69 -12.15 -2.55 -0.35
C ARG A 69 -13.17 -1.94 -1.30
N GLU A 70 -13.66 -0.73 -1.05
CA GLU A 70 -14.63 -0.03 -1.90
C GLU A 70 -14.05 0.38 -3.25
N LYS A 71 -12.74 0.64 -3.36
CA LYS A 71 -12.10 1.10 -4.61
C LYS A 71 -11.49 -0.03 -5.41
N THR A 72 -10.99 -1.07 -4.76
CA THR A 72 -10.26 -2.19 -5.40
C THR A 72 -10.99 -3.51 -5.30
N GLY A 73 -11.77 -3.73 -4.23
CA GLY A 73 -12.37 -5.03 -3.92
C GLY A 73 -11.43 -5.99 -3.19
N LEU A 74 -10.26 -5.54 -2.74
CA LEU A 74 -9.29 -6.37 -2.02
C LEU A 74 -9.04 -5.85 -0.60
N GLU A 75 -8.50 -6.75 0.22
CA GLU A 75 -7.80 -6.42 1.47
C GLU A 75 -6.31 -6.54 1.21
N ALA A 76 -5.54 -5.51 1.61
CA ALA A 76 -4.12 -5.55 1.44
C ALA A 76 -3.48 -6.52 2.46
N PRO A 77 -2.49 -7.34 2.06
CA PRO A 77 -1.73 -8.15 3.01
C PRO A 77 -0.98 -7.28 4.02
N TYR A 78 -0.62 -6.06 3.63
CA TYR A 78 0.00 -5.09 4.53
C TYR A 78 -0.70 -3.74 4.44
N LEU A 79 -1.08 -3.20 5.60
CA LEU A 79 -1.66 -1.87 5.76
C LEU A 79 -1.10 -1.25 7.06
N GLU A 80 -0.47 -0.09 6.94
CA GLU A 80 0.12 0.63 8.09
C GLU A 80 -0.15 2.13 7.98
N GLN A 81 -0.41 2.78 9.11
CA GLN A 81 -0.53 4.24 9.14
C GLN A 81 0.81 4.90 8.78
N LEU A 82 0.79 5.71 7.74
CA LEU A 82 1.93 6.50 7.29
C LEU A 82 2.12 7.71 8.21
N GLY A 83 1.04 8.48 8.42
CA GLY A 83 1.05 9.72 9.18
C GLY A 83 -0.27 10.47 9.06
N THR A 84 -0.34 11.63 9.69
CA THR A 84 -1.51 12.52 9.64
C THR A 84 -1.12 13.82 8.95
N TYR A 85 -1.83 14.17 7.89
CA TYR A 85 -1.64 15.39 7.11
C TYR A 85 -2.77 16.34 7.45
N SER A 86 -2.46 17.54 7.93
CA SER A 86 -3.48 18.47 8.45
C SER A 86 -3.15 19.91 8.14
N GLY A 87 -4.19 20.76 8.07
CA GLY A 87 -4.05 22.19 7.85
C GLY A 87 -4.99 22.76 6.80
N LEU A 88 -5.10 24.09 6.81
CA LEU A 88 -6.01 24.87 5.98
C LEU A 88 -5.69 24.82 4.48
N ALA A 89 -4.40 24.69 4.11
CA ALA A 89 -3.95 24.81 2.72
C ALA A 89 -4.18 23.54 1.88
N ARG A 90 -4.46 22.39 2.52
CA ARG A 90 -4.51 21.10 1.84
C ARG A 90 -5.79 20.90 1.04
N ASP A 91 -6.92 21.33 1.61
CA ASP A 91 -8.23 21.20 1.00
C ASP A 91 -8.84 22.59 0.73
N PRO A 92 -9.22 22.92 -0.52
CA PRO A 92 -9.79 24.23 -0.85
C PRO A 92 -11.12 24.51 -0.12
N ARG A 93 -11.77 23.49 0.45
CA ARG A 93 -13.02 23.64 1.20
C ARG A 93 -12.81 24.12 2.63
N GLY A 94 -11.58 24.09 3.15
CA GLY A 94 -11.24 24.60 4.47
C GLY A 94 -10.32 23.67 5.28
N TRP A 95 -10.33 23.85 6.60
CA TRP A 95 -9.50 23.08 7.52
C TRP A 95 -9.84 21.59 7.43
N SER A 96 -8.82 20.78 7.21
CA SER A 96 -8.99 19.33 7.06
C SER A 96 -7.88 18.57 7.79
N ILE A 97 -8.13 17.28 8.01
CA ILE A 97 -7.19 16.30 8.54
C ILE A 97 -7.38 15.03 7.70
N ALA A 98 -6.28 14.49 7.16
CA ALA A 98 -6.23 13.22 6.47
C ALA A 98 -5.34 12.25 7.26
N VAL A 99 -5.89 11.13 7.72
CA VAL A 99 -5.08 10.03 8.27
C VAL A 99 -4.70 9.12 7.12
N VAL A 100 -3.41 9.08 6.81
CA VAL A 100 -2.90 8.42 5.61
C VAL A 100 -2.34 7.05 5.96
N TYR A 101 -2.70 6.05 5.17
CA TYR A 101 -2.21 4.69 5.28
C TYR A 101 -1.38 4.31 4.05
N CYS A 102 -0.35 3.50 4.25
CA CYS A 102 0.40 2.84 3.19
C CYS A 102 -0.05 1.38 3.11
N ALA A 103 -0.40 0.92 1.92
CA ALA A 103 -0.71 -0.47 1.64
C ALA A 103 0.29 -1.05 0.65
N LEU A 104 0.70 -2.31 0.85
CA LEU A 104 1.49 -3.06 -0.13
C LEU A 104 0.67 -4.23 -0.63
N VAL A 105 0.59 -4.41 -1.95
CA VAL A 105 -0.19 -5.48 -2.58
C VAL A 105 0.62 -6.08 -3.74
N PRO A 106 0.67 -7.41 -3.87
CA PRO A 106 1.25 -8.06 -5.04
C PRO A 106 0.55 -7.65 -6.33
N LEU A 107 1.31 -7.46 -7.40
CA LEU A 107 0.78 -6.93 -8.66
C LEU A 107 -0.35 -7.80 -9.23
N GLU A 108 -0.16 -9.12 -9.23
CA GLU A 108 -1.14 -10.07 -9.76
C GLU A 108 -2.47 -10.02 -9.00
N ASP A 109 -2.42 -9.92 -7.67
CA ASP A 109 -3.62 -9.83 -6.83
C ASP A 109 -4.39 -8.53 -7.10
N LEU A 110 -3.66 -7.43 -7.26
CA LEU A 110 -4.25 -6.13 -7.58
C LEU A 110 -4.88 -6.11 -8.97
N GLU A 111 -4.18 -6.62 -9.99
CA GLU A 111 -4.70 -6.68 -11.36
C GLU A 111 -5.96 -7.56 -11.45
N GLN A 112 -5.96 -8.72 -10.76
CA GLN A 112 -7.15 -9.57 -10.67
C GLN A 112 -8.32 -8.86 -9.98
N ALA A 113 -8.08 -8.15 -8.88
CA ALA A 113 -9.11 -7.42 -8.16
C ALA A 113 -9.71 -6.29 -9.01
N LEU A 114 -8.87 -5.49 -9.67
CA LEU A 114 -9.29 -4.42 -10.57
C LEU A 114 -10.08 -4.97 -11.78
N HIS A 115 -9.66 -6.10 -12.34
CA HIS A 115 -10.38 -6.75 -13.44
C HIS A 115 -11.80 -7.19 -13.03
N ARG A 116 -11.93 -7.93 -11.92
CA ARG A 116 -13.23 -8.37 -11.37
C ARG A 116 -14.14 -7.18 -11.01
N ARG A 117 -13.54 -6.09 -10.55
CA ARG A 117 -14.27 -4.87 -10.25
C ARG A 117 -14.77 -4.21 -11.52
N SER A 118 -13.93 -4.04 -12.54
CA SER A 118 -14.33 -3.42 -13.80
C SER A 118 -15.53 -4.10 -14.47
N THR A 119 -15.72 -5.41 -14.29
CA THR A 119 -16.90 -6.14 -14.79
C THR A 119 -18.18 -5.88 -14.00
N THR A 120 -18.09 -5.47 -12.72
CA THR A 120 -19.24 -5.25 -11.83
C THR A 120 -19.58 -3.77 -11.66
N ARG A 121 -18.56 -2.91 -11.65
CA ARG A 121 -18.64 -1.44 -11.66
C ARG A 121 -17.41 -0.91 -12.38
N PRO A 122 -17.54 -0.08 -13.43
CA PRO A 122 -16.39 0.55 -14.05
C PRO A 122 -15.73 1.52 -13.07
N SER A 123 -14.81 1.03 -12.24
CA SER A 123 -13.94 1.86 -11.42
C SER A 123 -12.81 2.36 -12.31
N VAL A 124 -12.68 3.68 -12.44
CA VAL A 124 -11.54 4.28 -13.13
C VAL A 124 -10.36 4.34 -12.15
N ALA A 125 -9.86 3.18 -11.74
CA ALA A 125 -8.67 3.02 -10.91
C ALA A 125 -7.55 2.40 -11.76
N ARG A 126 -6.35 2.98 -11.70
CA ARG A 126 -5.21 2.58 -12.53
C ARG A 126 -3.92 2.69 -11.74
N LEU A 127 -2.95 1.90 -12.17
CA LEU A 127 -1.58 2.00 -11.69
C LEU A 127 -0.83 3.10 -12.44
N HIS A 128 -0.08 3.90 -11.69
CA HIS A 128 0.77 4.95 -12.20
C HIS A 128 2.18 4.78 -11.63
N ASP A 129 3.20 5.13 -12.42
CA ASP A 129 4.58 5.16 -11.94
C ASP A 129 4.71 6.13 -10.76
N ALA A 130 5.05 5.61 -9.58
CA ALA A 130 5.08 6.38 -8.35
C ALA A 130 6.21 7.43 -8.33
N ALA A 131 7.22 7.29 -9.19
CA ALA A 131 8.27 8.29 -9.36
C ALA A 131 7.86 9.45 -10.30
N ASN A 132 6.80 9.30 -11.09
CA ASN A 132 6.46 10.20 -12.21
C ASN A 132 4.96 10.56 -12.25
N LEU A 133 4.41 11.09 -11.15
CA LEU A 133 2.97 11.36 -11.01
C LEU A 133 2.53 12.77 -11.45
N GLY A 134 3.47 13.71 -11.55
CA GLY A 134 3.13 15.12 -11.67
C GLY A 134 2.39 15.64 -10.42
N ARG A 135 1.61 16.71 -10.57
CA ARG A 135 0.85 17.30 -9.46
C ARG A 135 -0.49 16.58 -9.30
N LEU A 136 -0.71 16.00 -8.12
CA LEU A 136 -1.98 15.39 -7.74
C LEU A 136 -2.90 16.40 -7.02
N PRO A 137 -4.22 16.14 -6.97
CA PRO A 137 -5.16 16.91 -6.14
C PRO A 137 -4.73 16.98 -4.69
N PHE A 138 -5.09 18.08 -4.02
CA PHE A 138 -4.75 18.35 -2.62
C PHE A 138 -3.22 18.34 -2.40
N ASP A 139 -2.75 17.55 -1.44
CA ASP A 139 -1.35 17.31 -1.09
C ASP A 139 -0.96 15.82 -1.27
N HIS A 140 -1.64 15.12 -2.18
CA HIS A 140 -1.46 13.69 -2.41
C HIS A 140 -0.07 13.31 -2.94
N ASP A 141 0.60 14.20 -3.66
CA ASP A 141 1.99 14.03 -4.11
C ASP A 141 2.95 13.91 -2.92
N ALA A 142 2.77 14.74 -1.90
CA ALA A 142 3.54 14.66 -0.65
C ALA A 142 3.26 13.36 0.13
N MET A 143 2.00 12.88 0.11
CA MET A 143 1.63 11.61 0.72
C MET A 143 2.31 10.42 0.03
N VAL A 144 2.32 10.40 -1.31
CA VAL A 144 3.01 9.34 -2.07
C VAL A 144 4.51 9.37 -1.83
N ALA A 145 5.14 10.55 -1.87
CA ALA A 145 6.56 10.70 -1.59
C ALA A 145 6.92 10.16 -0.19
N GLY A 146 6.12 10.51 0.83
CA GLY A 146 6.29 10.01 2.20
C GLY A 146 6.13 8.49 2.30
N ALA A 147 5.19 7.89 1.56
CA ALA A 147 5.01 6.44 1.51
C ALA A 147 6.22 5.73 0.89
N ILE A 148 6.75 6.23 -0.22
CA ILE A 148 7.93 5.67 -0.88
C ILE A 148 9.14 5.74 0.07
N GLU A 149 9.36 6.89 0.72
CA GLU A 149 10.43 7.06 1.69
C GLU A 149 10.28 6.10 2.87
N ARG A 150 9.06 5.95 3.41
CA ARG A 150 8.77 4.99 4.49
C ARG A 150 9.08 3.57 4.07
N VAL A 151 8.59 3.15 2.90
CA VAL A 151 8.79 1.78 2.39
C VAL A 151 10.27 1.51 2.17
N ARG A 152 11.02 2.43 1.55
CA ARG A 152 12.47 2.33 1.36
C ARG A 152 13.21 2.18 2.69
N SER A 153 12.99 3.12 3.60
CA SER A 153 13.68 3.16 4.89
C SER A 153 13.40 1.89 5.70
N LYS A 154 12.14 1.47 5.76
CA LYS A 154 11.73 0.30 6.54
C LYS A 154 12.20 -1.02 5.90
N SER A 155 12.35 -1.06 4.58
CA SER A 155 12.87 -2.24 3.89
C SER A 155 14.33 -2.55 4.22
N GLN A 156 15.11 -1.56 4.67
CA GLN A 156 16.50 -1.77 5.07
C GLN A 156 16.62 -2.72 6.27
N TYR A 157 15.66 -2.67 7.20
CA TYR A 157 15.73 -3.41 8.47
C TYR A 157 14.52 -4.32 8.74
N SER A 158 13.57 -4.47 7.81
CA SER A 158 12.39 -5.31 8.03
C SER A 158 12.10 -6.27 6.89
N SER A 159 11.13 -7.16 7.11
CA SER A 159 10.57 -8.04 6.10
C SER A 159 9.63 -7.37 5.09
N LEU A 160 9.41 -6.04 5.17
CA LEU A 160 8.34 -5.33 4.47
C LEU A 160 8.17 -5.69 2.97
N PRO A 161 9.23 -5.77 2.13
CA PRO A 161 9.07 -6.12 0.71
C PRO A 161 8.48 -7.50 0.42
N VAL A 162 8.39 -8.41 1.40
CA VAL A 162 7.71 -9.71 1.18
C VAL A 162 6.24 -9.53 0.78
N HIS A 163 5.59 -8.44 1.22
CA HIS A 163 4.19 -8.15 0.92
C HIS A 163 3.94 -7.61 -0.50
N LEU A 164 5.01 -7.37 -1.26
CA LEU A 164 4.96 -7.10 -2.71
C LEU A 164 5.11 -8.38 -3.53
N CYS A 165 5.48 -9.49 -2.89
CA CYS A 165 5.56 -10.79 -3.54
C CYS A 165 4.21 -11.49 -3.44
N GLY A 166 3.82 -12.21 -4.49
CA GLY A 166 2.60 -13.03 -4.48
C GLY A 166 2.65 -14.16 -3.45
N ALA A 167 1.67 -15.06 -3.52
CA ALA A 167 1.52 -16.15 -2.54
C ALA A 167 2.77 -17.04 -2.41
N GLU A 168 3.48 -17.28 -3.52
CA GLU A 168 4.69 -18.09 -3.58
C GLU A 168 5.75 -17.39 -4.44
N PHE A 169 7.01 -17.46 -4.00
CA PHE A 169 8.13 -16.84 -4.70
C PHE A 169 9.45 -17.52 -4.37
N THR A 170 10.44 -17.34 -5.23
CA THR A 170 11.81 -17.81 -5.02
C THR A 170 12.66 -16.74 -4.31
N LEU A 171 13.72 -17.13 -3.61
CA LEU A 171 14.66 -16.18 -3.00
C LEU A 171 15.25 -15.16 -4.00
N PRO A 172 15.61 -15.53 -5.25
CA PRO A 172 16.02 -14.55 -6.25
C PRO A 172 14.93 -13.54 -6.64
N GLN A 173 13.66 -13.96 -6.72
CA GLN A 173 12.56 -13.01 -6.93
C GLN A 173 12.45 -12.04 -5.76
N LEU A 174 12.47 -12.55 -4.53
CA LEU A 174 12.43 -11.69 -3.34
C LEU A 174 13.62 -10.72 -3.29
N GLN A 175 14.84 -11.18 -3.62
CA GLN A 175 16.01 -10.29 -3.68
C GLN A 175 15.78 -9.14 -4.66
N ARG A 176 15.28 -9.43 -5.88
CA ARG A 176 14.96 -8.39 -6.86
C ARG A 176 13.89 -7.43 -6.37
N THR A 177 12.89 -7.91 -5.62
CA THR A 177 11.89 -7.05 -4.99
C THR A 177 12.54 -6.07 -4.00
N TYR A 178 13.45 -6.53 -3.14
CA TYR A 178 14.19 -5.65 -2.24
C TYR A 178 15.07 -4.64 -2.99
N GLU A 179 15.80 -5.10 -4.01
CA GLU A 179 16.65 -4.25 -4.84
C GLU A 179 15.86 -3.15 -5.55
N ALA A 180 14.68 -3.50 -6.10
CA ALA A 180 13.79 -2.55 -6.75
C ALA A 180 13.21 -1.51 -5.77
N VAL A 181 12.83 -1.95 -4.57
CA VAL A 181 12.34 -1.03 -3.53
C VAL A 181 13.46 -0.09 -3.08
N LEU A 182 14.64 -0.63 -2.75
CA LEU A 182 15.78 0.14 -2.23
C LEU A 182 16.44 1.01 -3.32
N GLY A 183 16.35 0.62 -4.58
CA GLY A 183 16.98 1.30 -5.71
C GLY A 183 18.46 0.96 -5.91
N GLU A 184 18.95 -0.11 -5.29
CA GLU A 184 20.35 -0.53 -5.35
C GLU A 184 20.49 -2.07 -5.35
N PRO A 185 21.54 -2.63 -5.97
CA PRO A 185 21.78 -4.07 -5.97
C PRO A 185 22.20 -4.56 -4.58
N LEU A 186 21.78 -5.78 -4.22
CA LEU A 186 22.09 -6.39 -2.94
C LEU A 186 23.11 -7.52 -3.08
N ASN A 187 24.00 -7.63 -2.10
CA ASN A 187 24.87 -8.79 -2.01
C ASN A 187 24.05 -10.04 -1.65
N LYS A 188 24.15 -11.07 -2.49
CA LYS A 188 23.40 -12.34 -2.34
C LYS A 188 23.62 -13.04 -0.99
N VAL A 189 24.83 -13.00 -0.43
CA VAL A 189 25.16 -13.66 0.84
C VAL A 189 24.56 -12.88 2.01
N SER A 190 24.75 -11.56 2.04
CA SER A 190 24.16 -10.69 3.06
C SER A 190 22.62 -10.76 3.05
N PHE A 191 22.03 -10.77 1.85
CA PHE A 191 20.58 -10.90 1.70
C PHE A 191 20.04 -12.22 2.26
N ARG A 192 20.73 -13.34 2.00
CA ARG A 192 20.34 -14.65 2.55
C ARG A 192 20.41 -14.67 4.07
N ARG A 193 21.51 -14.16 4.65
CA ARG A 193 21.65 -14.04 6.10
C ARG A 193 20.53 -13.20 6.71
N LYS A 194 20.17 -12.07 6.07
CA LYS A 194 19.04 -11.25 6.51
C LYS A 194 17.72 -12.03 6.49
N MET A 195 17.43 -12.79 5.43
CA MET A 195 16.19 -13.58 5.35
C MET A 195 16.15 -14.69 6.40
N GLU A 196 17.28 -15.31 6.71
CA GLU A 196 17.42 -16.30 7.77
C GLU A 196 17.17 -15.67 9.15
N GLU A 197 17.75 -14.50 9.43
CA GLU A 197 17.59 -13.77 10.69
C GLU A 197 16.14 -13.27 10.89
N LEU A 198 15.53 -12.73 9.84
CA LEU A 198 14.12 -12.33 9.87
C LEU A 198 13.18 -13.52 10.12
N ASN A 199 13.57 -14.72 9.67
CA ASN A 199 12.83 -15.99 9.81
C ASN A 199 11.34 -15.89 9.41
N VAL A 200 11.04 -15.13 8.34
CA VAL A 200 9.68 -14.89 7.87
C VAL A 200 9.23 -15.86 6.77
N LEU A 201 10.14 -16.65 6.23
CA LEU A 201 9.88 -17.54 5.10
C LEU A 201 9.80 -19.00 5.54
N GLU A 202 8.94 -19.76 4.88
CA GLU A 202 8.92 -21.22 4.93
C GLU A 202 8.92 -21.80 3.51
N PRO A 203 9.64 -22.91 3.28
CA PRO A 203 9.65 -23.56 1.97
C PRO A 203 8.28 -24.19 1.69
N VAL A 204 7.86 -24.13 0.43
CA VAL A 204 6.70 -24.89 -0.04
C VAL A 204 7.19 -26.27 -0.46
N GLU A 205 6.78 -27.32 0.27
CA GLU A 205 7.27 -28.68 0.05
C GLU A 205 7.02 -29.17 -1.38
N GLY A 206 8.06 -29.71 -2.02
CA GLY A 206 7.98 -30.24 -3.38
C GLY A 206 7.81 -29.18 -4.49
N ALA A 207 7.62 -27.91 -4.15
CA ALA A 207 7.38 -26.84 -5.10
C ALA A 207 8.70 -26.15 -5.50
N MET A 208 9.05 -26.30 -6.78
CA MET A 208 10.24 -25.70 -7.36
C MET A 208 9.87 -24.95 -8.64
N GLN A 209 10.50 -23.80 -8.88
CA GLN A 209 10.30 -23.01 -10.09
C GLN A 209 11.47 -23.22 -11.09
N GLY A 210 11.11 -23.51 -12.33
CA GLY A 210 12.03 -23.73 -13.46
C GLY A 210 12.53 -25.18 -13.57
N GLY A 211 12.75 -25.66 -14.80
CA GLY A 211 13.27 -27.00 -15.05
C GLY A 211 13.28 -27.40 -16.53
N ALA A 212 14.41 -27.17 -17.20
CA ALA A 212 14.90 -27.89 -18.40
C ALA A 212 16.39 -27.56 -18.67
N ALA A 213 16.85 -26.33 -18.39
CA ALA A 213 18.22 -25.86 -18.67
C ALA A 213 19.01 -25.32 -17.44
N HIS A 214 18.36 -25.04 -16.31
CA HIS A 214 19.00 -24.53 -15.08
C HIS A 214 18.51 -25.27 -13.84
N ARG A 215 19.29 -25.18 -12.76
CA ARG A 215 18.94 -25.79 -11.46
C ARG A 215 17.62 -25.19 -10.96
N PRO A 216 16.61 -26.02 -10.64
CA PRO A 216 15.32 -25.56 -10.13
C PRO A 216 15.51 -24.75 -8.83
N ALA A 217 14.70 -23.70 -8.65
CA ALA A 217 14.73 -22.84 -7.46
C ALA A 217 13.59 -23.19 -6.50
N GLN A 218 13.89 -23.30 -5.20
CA GLN A 218 12.89 -23.53 -4.16
C GLN A 218 11.88 -22.38 -4.08
N LEU A 219 10.59 -22.72 -4.06
CA LEU A 219 9.52 -21.79 -3.74
C LEU A 219 9.36 -21.65 -2.23
N TYR A 220 9.11 -20.42 -1.80
CA TYR A 220 8.86 -20.04 -0.43
C TYR A 220 7.55 -19.28 -0.36
N ARG A 221 6.96 -19.27 0.83
CA ARG A 221 5.86 -18.38 1.20
C ARG A 221 6.14 -17.71 2.53
N VAL A 222 5.45 -16.61 2.79
CA VAL A 222 5.50 -15.94 4.09
C VAL A 222 4.80 -16.82 5.12
N ARG A 223 5.43 -17.07 6.27
CA ARG A 223 4.82 -17.80 7.39
C ARG A 223 3.56 -17.07 7.86
N GLU A 224 2.55 -17.83 8.31
CA GLU A 224 1.24 -17.28 8.71
C GLU A 224 1.34 -16.10 9.69
N ALA A 225 2.23 -16.22 10.69
CA ALA A 225 2.43 -15.20 11.73
C ALA A 225 2.85 -13.82 11.18
N TYR A 226 3.43 -13.78 9.98
CA TYR A 226 3.95 -12.58 9.32
C TYR A 226 3.14 -12.16 8.09
N ARG A 227 1.97 -12.78 7.82
CA ARG A 227 1.14 -12.36 6.67
C ARG A 227 0.68 -10.91 6.75
N GLN A 228 0.47 -10.41 7.97
CA GLN A 228 0.03 -9.03 8.26
C GLN A 228 0.93 -8.33 9.28
N ARG A 229 2.14 -8.86 9.50
CA ARG A 229 3.11 -8.36 10.48
C ARG A 229 4.51 -8.39 9.93
N LEU A 230 5.36 -7.48 10.39
CA LEU A 230 6.75 -7.43 10.01
C LEU A 230 7.63 -8.13 11.04
N SER A 231 8.64 -8.83 10.56
CA SER A 231 9.85 -9.09 11.33
C SER A 231 10.83 -7.94 11.12
N MET A 232 11.57 -7.60 12.17
CA MET A 232 12.45 -6.44 12.21
C MET A 232 13.82 -6.89 12.71
N LEU A 233 14.87 -6.37 12.10
CA LEU A 233 16.24 -6.53 12.56
C LEU A 233 16.60 -5.45 13.57
N GLU A 234 17.53 -5.74 14.47
CA GLU A 234 18.09 -4.73 15.38
C GLU A 234 19.01 -3.73 14.66
N ARG A 235 19.48 -4.06 13.44
CA ARG A 235 20.34 -3.21 12.60
C ARG A 235 19.95 -3.34 11.12
N GLY A 236 20.12 -2.27 10.34
CA GLY A 236 19.91 -2.28 8.89
C GLY A 236 20.92 -3.14 8.12
N LEU A 237 20.62 -3.36 6.83
CA LEU A 237 21.48 -4.07 5.87
C LEU A 237 22.90 -3.49 5.77
#